data_AF-A0AAE3SCF0-F1
#
_entry.id   AF-A0AAE3SCF0-F1
#
_cell.length_a   1.000
_cell.length_b   1.000
_cell.length_c   1.000
_cell.angle_alpha   90.00
_cell.angle_beta   90.00
_cell.angle_gamma   90.00
#
_symmetry.space_group_name_H-M   'P 1'
#
loop_
_entity.id
_entity.type
_entity.pdbx_description
1 polymer ?
#
loop_
_entity_poly.entity_id
_entity_poly.type
_entity_poly.pdbx_seq_one_letter_code
_entity_poly.pdbx_strand_id
1 'polypeptide(L)'
;MRAAILLIALTACTPVPISPERAAEICEEKARAAQGPSGSVTVGTNSNSGGFGGVEIGVSSDFIAGRDPLEVYGQCVFDRTGASPIRPPVLR
;
A
#
# COMPACT_ATOMS: atom_id res chain seq x y z
N MET A 1 -11.03 22.95 -34.66
CA MET A 1 -10.60 21.56 -34.35
C MET A 1 -9.39 21.46 -33.41
N ARG A 2 -8.41 22.37 -33.44
CA ARG A 2 -7.25 22.34 -32.51
C ARG A 2 -7.57 22.59 -31.04
N ALA A 3 -8.55 23.46 -30.73
CA ALA A 3 -8.93 23.79 -29.36
C ALA A 3 -9.66 22.65 -28.60
N ALA A 4 -10.35 21.76 -29.31
CA ALA A 4 -11.08 20.65 -28.70
C ALA A 4 -10.16 19.57 -28.11
N ILE A 5 -8.96 19.42 -28.68
CA ILE A 5 -7.97 18.41 -28.25
C ILE A 5 -7.36 18.78 -26.89
N LEU A 6 -7.22 20.07 -26.59
CA LEU A 6 -6.67 20.57 -25.32
C LEU A 6 -7.60 20.32 -24.12
N LEU A 7 -8.92 20.28 -24.34
CA LEU A 7 -9.90 20.09 -23.27
C LEU A 7 -10.03 18.62 -22.83
N ILE A 8 -9.78 17.67 -23.73
CA ILE A 8 -9.90 16.23 -23.42
C ILE A 8 -8.74 15.78 -22.51
N ALA A 9 -7.55 16.39 -22.65
CA ALA A 9 -6.37 16.08 -21.85
C ALA A 9 -6.53 16.39 -20.35
N LEU A 10 -7.47 17.27 -19.96
CA LEU A 10 -7.70 17.62 -18.55
C LEU A 10 -8.59 16.61 -17.79
N THR A 11 -9.25 15.67 -18.49
CA THR A 11 -10.17 14.71 -17.85
C THR A 11 -9.52 13.40 -17.42
N ALA A 12 -8.22 13.20 -17.71
CA ALA A 12 -7.51 11.94 -17.47
C ALA A 12 -7.14 11.68 -15.98
N CYS A 13 -7.34 12.64 -15.07
CA CYS A 13 -6.97 12.50 -13.66
C CYS A 13 -8.17 12.28 -12.73
N THR A 14 -9.26 11.66 -13.19
CA THR A 14 -10.31 11.27 -12.24
C THR A 14 -9.82 10.11 -11.37
N PRO A 15 -9.85 10.22 -10.03
CA PRO A 15 -9.49 9.11 -9.16
C PRO A 15 -10.40 7.94 -9.47
N VAL A 16 -9.83 6.82 -9.93
CA VAL A 16 -10.59 5.60 -10.15
C VAL A 16 -11.14 5.16 -8.79
N PRO A 17 -12.47 5.04 -8.62
CA PRO A 17 -13.03 4.56 -7.37
C PRO A 17 -12.54 3.13 -7.13
N ILE A 18 -11.81 2.95 -6.04
CA ILE A 18 -11.35 1.64 -5.58
C ILE A 18 -12.54 0.91 -4.95
N SER A 19 -12.66 -0.40 -5.21
CA SER A 19 -13.70 -1.18 -4.54
C SER A 19 -13.42 -1.25 -3.03
N PRO A 20 -14.45 -1.31 -2.17
CA PRO A 20 -14.27 -1.43 -0.72
C PRO A 20 -13.43 -2.65 -0.32
N GLU A 21 -13.55 -3.76 -1.04
CA GLU A 21 -12.78 -4.99 -0.82
C GLU A 21 -11.29 -4.76 -1.12
N ARG A 22 -10.99 -4.12 -2.26
CA ARG A 22 -9.61 -3.85 -2.63
C ARG A 22 -8.97 -2.81 -1.70
N ALA A 23 -9.74 -1.83 -1.23
CA ALA A 23 -9.28 -0.90 -0.21
C ALA A 23 -8.95 -1.62 1.10
N ALA A 24 -9.81 -2.55 1.55
CA ALA A 24 -9.58 -3.34 2.75
C ALA A 24 -8.28 -4.15 2.66
N GLU A 25 -8.02 -4.83 1.54
CA GLU A 25 -6.76 -5.58 1.33
C GLU A 25 -5.52 -4.69 1.46
N ILE A 26 -5.50 -3.57 0.73
CA ILE A 26 -4.36 -2.65 0.74
C ILE A 26 -4.14 -2.04 2.13
N CYS A 27 -5.22 -1.67 2.81
CA CYS A 27 -5.15 -1.05 4.12
C CYS A 27 -4.80 -2.07 5.21
N GLU A 28 -5.15 -3.34 5.04
CA GLU A 28 -4.73 -4.43 5.94
C GLU A 28 -3.21 -4.60 5.90
N GLU A 29 -2.58 -4.55 4.72
CA GLU A 29 -1.12 -4.59 4.60
C GLU A 29 -0.45 -3.39 5.28
N LYS A 30 -1.02 -2.18 5.11
CA LYS A 30 -0.52 -0.97 5.78
C LYS A 30 -0.61 -1.09 7.30
N ALA A 31 -1.73 -1.59 7.81
CA ALA A 31 -1.91 -1.83 9.24
C ALA A 31 -0.96 -2.92 9.76
N ARG A 32 -0.72 -3.99 8.99
CA ARG A 32 0.27 -5.02 9.35
C ARG A 32 1.68 -4.42 9.47
N ALA A 33 2.05 -3.53 8.56
CA ALA A 33 3.34 -2.83 8.60
C ALA A 33 3.46 -1.82 9.76
N ALA A 34 2.35 -1.41 10.38
CA ALA A 34 2.37 -0.57 11.58
C ALA A 34 2.66 -1.37 12.86
N GLN A 35 2.49 -2.71 12.85
CA GLN A 35 2.77 -3.56 14.01
C GLN A 35 4.26 -3.76 14.27
N GLY A 36 5.09 -3.69 13.23
CA GLY A 36 6.50 -3.99 13.32
C GLY A 36 7.26 -3.83 12.02
N PRO A 37 8.60 -3.89 12.06
CA PRO A 37 9.43 -3.94 10.86
C PRO A 37 9.10 -5.18 10.03
N SER A 38 9.10 -5.03 8.71
CA SER A 38 9.07 -6.15 7.77
C SER A 38 10.50 -6.55 7.39
N GLY A 39 10.68 -7.80 6.97
CA GLY A 39 11.97 -8.30 6.52
C GLY A 39 11.84 -9.28 5.36
N SER A 40 12.75 -9.20 4.40
CA SER A 40 12.92 -10.19 3.34
C SER A 40 14.38 -10.60 3.23
N VAL A 41 14.60 -11.89 2.94
CA VAL A 41 15.92 -12.46 2.67
C VAL A 41 15.88 -13.05 1.27
N THR A 42 16.82 -12.62 0.43
CA THR A 42 17.01 -13.14 -0.92
C THR A 42 18.27 -13.97 -0.95
N VAL A 43 18.20 -15.16 -1.55
CA VAL A 43 19.35 -16.02 -1.83
C VAL A 43 19.24 -16.52 -3.26
N GLY A 44 20.32 -16.42 -4.02
CA GLY A 44 20.33 -16.81 -5.44
C GLY A 44 21.72 -17.17 -5.94
N THR A 45 21.76 -17.60 -7.19
CA THR A 45 23.00 -17.98 -7.88
C THR A 45 23.02 -17.41 -9.29
N ASN A 46 24.18 -16.96 -9.74
CA ASN A 46 24.41 -16.41 -11.07
C ASN A 46 25.56 -17.17 -11.74
N SER A 47 25.39 -17.54 -13.00
CA SER A 47 26.40 -18.33 -13.74
C SER A 47 27.71 -17.60 -14.01
N ASN A 48 27.73 -16.26 -13.93
CA ASN A 48 28.92 -15.43 -14.14
C ASN A 48 29.55 -14.97 -12.82
N SER A 49 28.74 -14.65 -11.79
CA SER A 49 29.22 -14.05 -10.53
C SER A 49 29.09 -14.97 -9.30
N GLY A 50 28.57 -16.19 -9.45
CA GLY A 50 28.41 -17.14 -8.37
C GLY A 50 27.19 -16.88 -7.48
N GLY A 51 27.24 -17.33 -6.23
CA GLY A 51 26.16 -17.15 -5.25
C GLY A 51 26.02 -15.70 -4.78
N PHE A 52 24.80 -15.26 -4.52
CA PHE A 52 24.50 -13.95 -3.94
C PHE A 52 23.37 -14.04 -2.92
N GLY A 53 23.34 -13.06 -2.02
CA GLY A 53 22.24 -12.90 -1.08
C GLY A 53 21.99 -11.43 -0.76
N GLY A 54 20.81 -11.14 -0.22
CA GLY A 54 20.38 -9.82 0.18
C GLY A 54 19.43 -9.87 1.36
N VAL A 55 19.44 -8.83 2.17
CA VAL A 55 18.49 -8.63 3.26
C VAL A 55 17.89 -7.25 3.09
N GLU A 56 16.56 -7.18 3.16
CA GLU A 56 15.82 -5.93 3.17
C GLU A 56 15.00 -5.85 4.44
N ILE A 57 14.98 -4.66 5.03
CA ILE A 57 14.21 -4.35 6.23
C ILE A 57 13.32 -3.16 5.88
N GLY A 58 12.02 -3.33 6.00
CA GLY A 58 11.02 -2.27 5.83
C GLY A 58 10.58 -1.74 7.19
N VAL A 59 10.55 -0.43 7.35
CA VAL A 59 10.03 0.21 8.56
C VAL A 59 8.99 1.24 8.13
N SER A 60 7.74 1.06 8.58
CA SER A 60 6.69 2.03 8.27
C SER A 60 6.80 3.27 9.17
N SER A 61 6.38 4.42 8.65
CA SER A 61 6.26 5.64 9.44
C SER A 61 5.24 5.48 10.58
N ASP A 62 4.19 4.71 10.35
CA ASP A 62 3.15 4.41 11.34
C ASP A 62 3.71 3.62 12.53
N PHE A 63 4.62 2.66 12.26
CA PHE A 63 5.34 1.93 13.31
C PHE A 63 6.29 2.83 14.11
N ILE A 64 7.06 3.69 13.43
CA ILE A 64 7.97 4.64 14.11
C ILE A 64 7.18 5.59 15.00
N ALA A 65 6.02 6.05 14.53
CA ALA A 65 5.13 6.92 15.28
C ALA A 65 4.30 6.19 16.37
N GLY A 66 4.42 4.86 16.49
CA GLY A 66 3.70 4.07 17.49
C GLY A 66 2.18 4.11 17.31
N ARG A 67 1.71 4.23 16.06
CA ARG A 67 0.27 4.33 15.77
C ARG A 67 -0.43 3.00 15.96
N ASP A 68 -1.67 3.05 16.45
CA ASP A 68 -2.51 1.87 16.57
C ASP A 68 -2.84 1.30 15.17
N PRO A 69 -2.54 0.01 14.90
CA PRO A 69 -2.84 -0.61 13.61
C PRO A 69 -4.32 -0.57 13.21
N LEU A 70 -5.24 -0.64 14.19
CA LEU A 70 -6.68 -0.58 13.90
C LEU A 70 -7.10 0.82 13.45
N GLU A 71 -6.56 1.87 14.07
CA GLU A 71 -6.73 3.25 13.62
C GLU A 71 -6.14 3.47 12.21
N VAL A 72 -4.92 2.98 11.96
CA VAL A 72 -4.26 3.08 10.64
C VAL A 72 -5.11 2.44 9.55
N TYR A 73 -5.68 1.26 9.82
CA TYR A 73 -6.59 0.58 8.89
C TYR A 73 -7.84 1.40 8.61
N GLY A 74 -8.53 1.85 9.66
CA GLY A 74 -9.77 2.62 9.55
C GLY A 74 -9.59 3.92 8.76
N GLN A 75 -8.54 4.68 9.08
CA GLN A 75 -8.21 5.90 8.34
C GLN A 75 -7.86 5.62 6.89
N CYS A 76 -7.02 4.60 6.62
CA CYS A 76 -6.65 4.24 5.25
C CYS A 76 -7.88 3.89 4.39
N VAL A 77 -8.84 3.13 4.93
CA VAL A 77 -10.06 2.77 4.19
C VAL A 77 -10.93 4.01 3.96
N PHE A 78 -11.10 4.84 4.98
CA PHE A 78 -11.87 6.08 4.86
C PHE A 78 -11.27 7.03 3.82
N ASP A 79 -9.96 7.25 3.84
CA ASP A 79 -9.26 8.13 2.89
C ASP A 79 -9.39 7.64 1.44
N ARG A 80 -9.47 6.32 1.24
CA ARG A 80 -9.55 5.71 -0.09
C ARG A 80 -10.97 5.58 -0.63
N THR A 81 -11.96 5.38 0.24
CA THR A 81 -13.33 5.01 -0.15
C THR A 81 -14.40 6.00 0.28
N GLY A 82 -14.09 6.89 1.24
CA GLY A 82 -15.06 7.75 1.92
C GLY A 82 -16.02 7.02 2.85
N ALA A 83 -15.86 5.71 3.04
CA ALA A 83 -16.73 4.87 3.84
C ALA A 83 -15.98 4.20 4.99
N SER A 84 -16.74 3.71 5.98
CA SER A 84 -16.19 2.88 7.04
C SER A 84 -15.78 1.49 6.51
N PRO A 85 -14.80 0.81 7.15
CA PRO A 85 -14.37 -0.51 6.71
C PRO A 85 -15.49 -1.55 6.69
N ILE A 86 -15.54 -2.35 5.62
CA ILE A 86 -16.54 -3.42 5.44
C ILE A 86 -16.28 -4.65 6.32
N ARG A 87 -15.05 -4.78 6.85
CA ARG A 87 -14.59 -5.89 7.70
C ARG A 87 -13.42 -5.45 8.59
N PRO A 88 -13.21 -6.10 9.74
CA PRO A 88 -11.99 -5.91 10.53
C PRO A 88 -10.74 -6.44 9.78
N PRO A 89 -9.56 -5.85 10.04
CA PRO A 89 -8.32 -6.29 9.41
C PRO A 89 -7.79 -7.59 10.03
N VAL A 90 -7.17 -8.45 9.23
CA VAL A 90 -6.45 -9.64 9.70
C VAL A 90 -4.95 -9.33 9.83
N LEU A 91 -4.54 -9.04 11.07
CA LEU A 91 -3.20 -8.56 11.41
C LEU A 91 -2.18 -9.68 11.73
N ARG A 92 -2.49 -10.92 11.36
CA ARG A 92 -1.62 -12.07 11.63
C ARG A 92 -0.39 -12.09 10.72
#